data_AF-A0A6H9S577-F1
#
_entry.id   AF-A0A6H9S577-F1
#
_cell.length_a   1.000
_cell.length_b   1.000
_cell.length_c   1.000
_cell.angle_alpha   90.00
_cell.angle_beta   90.00
_cell.angle_gamma   90.00
#
_symmetry.space_group_name_H-M   'P 1'
#
loop_
_entity.id
_entity.type
_entity.pdbx_description
1 polymer ?
#
loop_
_entity_poly.entity_id
_entity_poly.type
_entity_poly.pdbx_seq_one_letter_code
_entity_poly.pdbx_strand_id
1 'polypeptide(L)'
;DFDLRDIDRLSRHVPQLCKVAPNIQKYHMEDVHRAGGIFSILGSLARGGLLHTDLPTVHSKTMAEGIAKWDITQTTDEAVHHFFKAGPAGIPTQTAFSQSTRWETLDDDRENGCIRSVEHAYSKDGGLAVLYGNIALDGCVVKTAGVDGSIHVFEGNAKIFESQDSAVRGILADEVKAGDIVIIRYEGPKGGPGMQEMLYPTSYLKSKGLGKACALLTDGRFSGGTS
;
A
#
# COMPACT_ATOMS: atom_id res chain seq x y z
N ASP A 1 -12.79 -4.32 20.57
CA ASP A 1 -12.96 -3.21 19.62
C ASP A 1 -11.64 -2.87 18.98
N PHE A 2 -11.67 -2.44 17.72
CA PHE A 2 -10.52 -2.02 16.92
C PHE A 2 -10.90 -0.75 16.17
N ASP A 3 -10.17 0.34 16.37
CA ASP A 3 -10.52 1.65 15.81
C ASP A 3 -9.35 2.38 15.11
N LEU A 4 -9.57 3.61 14.65
CA LEU A 4 -8.55 4.39 13.94
C LEU A 4 -7.29 4.65 14.79
N ARG A 5 -7.41 4.70 16.12
CA ARG A 5 -6.26 4.88 17.03
C ARG A 5 -5.39 3.63 17.04
N ASP A 6 -5.99 2.44 16.91
CA ASP A 6 -5.23 1.20 16.76
C ASP A 6 -4.46 1.17 15.43
N ILE A 7 -5.08 1.64 14.34
CA ILE A 7 -4.41 1.75 13.03
C ILE A 7 -3.22 2.70 13.11
N ASP A 8 -3.40 3.91 13.67
CA ASP A 8 -2.31 4.87 13.82
C ASP A 8 -1.19 4.34 14.73
N ARG A 9 -1.56 3.74 15.87
CA ARG A 9 -0.60 3.11 16.79
C ARG A 9 0.19 2.02 16.09
N LEU A 10 -0.45 1.12 15.34
CA LEU A 10 0.25 0.06 14.61
C LEU A 10 1.14 0.63 13.52
N SER A 11 0.67 1.60 12.73
CA SER A 11 1.46 2.15 11.63
C SER A 11 2.75 2.85 12.10
N ARG A 12 2.76 3.41 13.32
CA ARG A 12 4.00 4.00 13.90
C ARG A 12 5.08 2.98 14.28
N HIS A 13 4.73 1.70 14.40
CA HIS A 13 5.63 0.66 14.91
C HIS A 13 5.90 -0.46 13.90
N VAL A 14 5.03 -0.64 12.91
CA VAL A 14 5.17 -1.68 11.88
C VAL A 14 5.92 -1.08 10.68
N PRO A 15 7.14 -1.53 10.37
CA PRO A 15 7.95 -0.97 9.29
C PRO A 15 7.47 -1.41 7.91
N GLN A 16 7.81 -0.64 6.89
CA GLN A 16 7.55 -0.99 5.50
C GLN A 16 8.64 -1.96 4.97
N LEU A 17 8.40 -3.26 5.09
CA LEU A 17 9.33 -4.31 4.63
C LEU A 17 9.35 -4.55 3.12
N CYS A 18 8.26 -4.21 2.45
CA CYS A 18 8.07 -4.43 1.01
C CYS A 18 7.46 -3.18 0.36
N LYS A 19 7.99 -2.79 -0.79
CA LYS A 19 7.51 -1.67 -1.59
C LYS A 19 7.29 -2.16 -3.02
N VAL A 20 6.03 -2.20 -3.44
CA VAL A 20 5.61 -2.68 -4.77
C VAL A 20 4.88 -1.61 -5.54
N ALA A 21 4.70 -1.83 -6.85
CA ALA A 21 3.84 -1.02 -7.68
C ALA A 21 2.45 -0.82 -7.04
N PRO A 22 1.89 0.40 -7.09
CA PRO A 22 2.37 1.57 -7.84
C PRO A 22 3.45 2.41 -7.12
N ASN A 23 3.79 2.10 -5.87
CA ASN A 23 4.67 2.94 -5.04
C ASN A 23 6.14 2.94 -5.53
N ILE A 24 6.56 1.90 -6.23
CA ILE A 24 7.84 1.85 -6.95
C ILE A 24 7.66 1.06 -8.24
N GLN A 25 8.45 1.40 -9.26
CA GLN A 25 8.44 0.71 -10.56
C GLN A 25 9.32 -0.56 -10.59
N LYS A 26 10.03 -0.85 -9.49
CA LYS A 26 11.03 -1.93 -9.44
C LYS A 26 10.41 -3.32 -9.22
N TYR A 27 9.34 -3.41 -8.44
CA TYR A 27 8.79 -4.68 -7.96
C TYR A 27 7.28 -4.76 -8.18
N HIS A 28 6.84 -5.92 -8.66
CA HIS A 28 5.45 -6.31 -8.83
C HIS A 28 5.12 -7.55 -7.97
N MET A 29 3.89 -8.06 -8.07
CA MET A 29 3.43 -9.14 -7.17
C MET A 29 4.19 -10.46 -7.41
N GLU A 30 4.61 -10.72 -8.65
CA GLU A 30 5.45 -11.85 -9.01
C GLU A 30 6.84 -11.79 -8.34
N ASP A 31 7.38 -10.59 -8.09
CA ASP A 31 8.64 -10.41 -7.38
C ASP A 31 8.45 -10.67 -5.88
N VAL A 32 7.32 -10.25 -5.31
CA VAL A 32 6.95 -10.60 -3.93
C VAL A 32 6.84 -12.11 -3.78
N HIS A 33 6.19 -12.77 -4.75
CA HIS A 33 6.12 -14.23 -4.78
C HIS A 33 7.50 -14.87 -4.86
N ARG A 34 8.36 -14.42 -5.78
CA ARG A 34 9.75 -14.90 -5.91
C ARG A 34 10.57 -14.69 -4.62
N ALA A 35 10.26 -13.65 -3.86
CA ALA A 35 10.90 -13.35 -2.58
C ALA A 35 10.37 -14.18 -1.40
N GLY A 36 9.50 -15.15 -1.66
CA GLY A 36 8.90 -16.04 -0.67
C GLY A 36 7.56 -15.54 -0.11
N GLY A 37 6.94 -14.60 -0.82
CA GLY A 37 5.55 -14.18 -0.63
C GLY A 37 5.23 -13.64 0.75
N ILE A 38 3.95 -13.76 1.11
CA ILE A 38 3.41 -13.27 2.38
C ILE A 38 4.11 -13.91 3.58
N PHE A 39 4.49 -15.19 3.51
CA PHE A 39 5.17 -15.86 4.62
C PHE A 39 6.56 -15.33 4.89
N SER A 40 7.28 -14.83 3.88
CA SER A 40 8.56 -14.15 4.11
C SER A 40 8.40 -12.76 4.73
N ILE A 41 7.30 -12.06 4.43
CA ILE A 41 6.93 -10.81 5.12
C ILE A 41 6.59 -11.11 6.59
N LEU A 42 5.70 -12.09 6.83
CA LEU A 42 5.29 -12.51 8.17
C LEU A 42 6.47 -13.02 8.99
N GLY A 43 7.36 -13.81 8.40
CA GLY A 43 8.57 -14.31 9.04
C GLY A 43 9.53 -13.18 9.43
N SER A 44 9.67 -12.15 8.59
CA SER A 44 10.47 -10.97 8.90
C SER A 44 9.87 -10.14 10.04
N LEU A 45 8.54 -9.94 10.06
CA LEU A 45 7.84 -9.28 11.17
C LEU A 45 7.95 -10.09 12.48
N ALA A 46 7.82 -11.41 12.41
CA ALA A 46 7.96 -12.30 13.55
C ALA A 46 9.36 -12.24 14.17
N ARG A 47 10.42 -12.24 13.34
CA ARG A 47 11.81 -12.03 13.81
C ARG A 47 12.00 -10.68 14.49
N GLY A 48 11.28 -9.65 14.04
CA GLY A 48 11.25 -8.34 14.67
C GLY A 48 10.37 -8.24 15.93
N GLY A 49 9.70 -9.32 16.35
CA GLY A 49 8.77 -9.30 17.49
C GLY A 49 7.47 -8.51 17.23
N LEU A 50 7.11 -8.30 15.96
CA LEU A 50 5.97 -7.47 15.54
C LEU A 50 4.72 -8.28 15.17
N LEU A 51 4.76 -9.60 15.37
CA LEU A 51 3.68 -10.51 15.03
C LEU A 51 3.44 -11.50 16.18
N HIS A 52 2.19 -11.68 16.58
CA HIS A 52 1.79 -12.76 17.48
C HIS A 52 1.81 -14.10 16.72
N THR A 53 2.67 -15.02 17.14
CA THR A 53 2.95 -16.25 16.39
C THR A 53 2.31 -17.51 16.98
N ASP A 54 1.69 -17.40 18.15
CA ASP A 54 1.09 -18.49 18.93
C ASP A 54 -0.35 -18.84 18.47
N LEU A 55 -1.02 -17.94 17.76
CA LEU A 55 -2.39 -18.13 17.31
C LEU A 55 -2.51 -19.14 16.16
N PRO A 56 -3.59 -19.96 16.12
CA PRO A 56 -3.81 -20.93 15.05
C PRO A 56 -4.21 -20.28 13.72
N THR A 57 -3.96 -20.99 12.62
CA THR A 57 -4.45 -20.62 11.28
C THR A 57 -5.29 -21.75 10.68
N VAL A 58 -5.89 -21.51 9.52
CA VAL A 58 -6.69 -22.54 8.82
C VAL A 58 -5.88 -23.77 8.39
N HIS A 59 -4.54 -23.68 8.30
CA HIS A 59 -3.68 -24.73 7.73
C HIS A 59 -2.52 -25.16 8.66
N SER A 60 -2.33 -24.48 9.79
CA SER A 60 -1.26 -24.76 10.76
C SER A 60 -1.77 -24.57 12.18
N LYS A 61 -1.22 -25.30 13.16
CA LYS A 61 -1.69 -25.18 14.55
C LYS A 61 -1.33 -23.83 15.15
N THR A 62 -0.25 -23.21 14.67
CA THR A 62 0.17 -21.86 15.04
C THR A 62 0.70 -21.09 13.82
N MET A 63 0.71 -19.77 13.88
CA MET A 63 1.37 -18.92 12.88
C MET A 63 2.88 -19.19 12.83
N ALA A 64 3.51 -19.50 13.97
CA ALA A 64 4.92 -19.91 14.03
C ALA A 64 5.19 -21.16 13.17
N GLU A 65 4.36 -22.19 13.27
CA GLU A 65 4.48 -23.40 12.45
C GLU A 65 4.27 -23.10 10.97
N GLY A 66 3.31 -22.23 10.64
CA GLY A 66 3.07 -21.79 9.26
C GLY A 66 4.29 -21.07 8.66
N ILE A 67 4.86 -20.13 9.41
CA ILE A 67 6.06 -19.39 9.02
C ILE A 67 7.25 -20.35 8.85
N ALA A 68 7.51 -21.24 9.81
CA ALA A 68 8.62 -22.19 9.74
C ALA A 68 8.56 -23.08 8.49
N LYS A 69 7.34 -23.42 8.02
CA LYS A 69 7.14 -24.21 6.80
C LYS A 69 7.33 -23.40 5.52
N TRP A 70 6.81 -22.18 5.47
CA TRP A 70 6.62 -21.43 4.21
C TRP A 70 7.58 -20.26 4.01
N ASP A 71 8.24 -19.75 5.06
CA ASP A 71 9.28 -18.72 4.91
C ASP A 71 10.52 -19.33 4.27
N ILE A 72 10.86 -18.90 3.05
CA ILE A 72 11.98 -19.42 2.26
C ILE A 72 13.34 -19.25 2.94
N THR A 73 13.44 -18.35 3.93
CA THR A 73 14.65 -18.13 4.72
C THR A 73 14.80 -19.07 5.93
N GLN A 74 13.76 -19.85 6.24
CA GLN A 74 13.74 -20.79 7.36
C GLN A 74 13.59 -22.24 6.90
N THR A 75 12.74 -22.47 5.91
CA THR A 75 12.48 -23.82 5.40
C THR A 75 13.60 -24.31 4.48
N THR A 76 13.93 -25.59 4.59
CA THR A 76 14.83 -26.29 3.64
C THR A 76 14.05 -27.23 2.71
N ASP A 77 12.72 -27.09 2.65
CA ASP A 77 11.86 -27.91 1.78
C ASP A 77 11.97 -27.42 0.33
N GLU A 78 12.63 -28.23 -0.51
CA GLU A 78 12.79 -27.99 -1.95
C GLU A 78 11.47 -27.81 -2.68
N ALA A 79 10.38 -28.45 -2.24
CA ALA A 79 9.07 -28.27 -2.85
C ALA A 79 8.52 -26.86 -2.60
N VAL A 80 8.78 -26.29 -1.42
CA VAL A 80 8.41 -24.91 -1.08
C VAL A 80 9.26 -23.92 -1.87
N HIS A 81 10.57 -24.15 -1.95
CA HIS A 81 11.44 -23.30 -2.77
C HIS A 81 11.04 -23.35 -4.25
N HIS A 82 10.75 -24.55 -4.78
CA HIS A 82 10.25 -24.73 -6.14
C HIS A 82 8.93 -24.00 -6.37
N PHE A 83 8.01 -24.04 -5.40
CA PHE A 83 6.73 -23.33 -5.46
C PHE A 83 6.91 -21.81 -5.62
N PHE A 84 7.79 -21.18 -4.81
CA PHE A 84 8.04 -19.74 -4.90
C PHE A 84 8.84 -19.32 -6.13
N LYS A 85 9.50 -20.25 -6.82
CA LYS A 85 10.11 -19.98 -8.13
C LYS A 85 9.07 -19.81 -9.25
N ALA A 86 7.78 -20.03 -9.03
CA ALA A 86 6.77 -19.78 -10.08
C ALA A 86 6.89 -18.34 -10.61
N GLY A 87 7.02 -18.21 -11.93
CA GLY A 87 7.27 -16.93 -12.58
C GLY A 87 6.31 -16.69 -13.75
N PRO A 88 6.16 -15.42 -14.17
CA PRO A 88 5.36 -15.09 -15.34
C PRO A 88 6.02 -15.69 -16.59
N ALA A 89 5.23 -16.26 -17.50
CA ALA A 89 5.77 -16.78 -18.75
C ALA A 89 6.11 -15.67 -19.76
N GLY A 90 5.48 -14.49 -19.62
CA GLY A 90 5.69 -13.35 -20.53
C GLY A 90 5.18 -13.60 -21.96
N ILE A 91 4.44 -14.68 -22.19
CA ILE A 91 3.92 -15.07 -23.51
C ILE A 91 2.39 -15.20 -23.48
N PRO A 92 1.69 -14.83 -24.57
CA PRO A 92 0.26 -15.11 -24.71
C PRO A 92 -0.02 -16.61 -24.72
N THR A 93 -1.12 -17.03 -24.09
CA THR A 93 -1.63 -18.41 -24.18
C THR A 93 -3.12 -18.42 -24.51
N GLN A 94 -3.54 -19.40 -25.30
CA GLN A 94 -4.95 -19.68 -25.61
C GLN A 94 -5.49 -20.89 -24.85
N THR A 95 -4.65 -21.54 -24.04
CA THR A 95 -5.00 -22.73 -23.28
C THR A 95 -4.82 -22.44 -21.79
N ALA A 96 -5.89 -22.60 -21.02
CA ALA A 96 -5.85 -22.39 -19.58
C ALA A 96 -4.83 -23.32 -18.91
N PHE A 97 -4.10 -22.80 -17.92
CA PHE A 97 -3.09 -23.53 -17.13
C PHE A 97 -1.94 -24.15 -17.94
N SER A 98 -1.67 -23.66 -19.15
CA SER A 98 -0.62 -24.20 -20.03
C SER A 98 0.79 -23.73 -19.69
N GLN A 99 0.97 -22.91 -18.66
CA GLN A 99 2.24 -22.28 -18.30
C GLN A 99 2.80 -22.90 -17.02
N SER A 100 4.10 -23.21 -17.03
CA SER A 100 4.85 -23.77 -15.90
C SER A 100 6.21 -23.08 -15.70
N THR A 101 6.30 -21.82 -16.14
CA THR A 101 7.54 -21.03 -16.10
C THR A 101 7.98 -20.77 -14.67
N ARG A 102 9.30 -20.80 -14.46
CA ARG A 102 9.92 -20.55 -13.17
C ARG A 102 11.14 -19.66 -13.31
N TRP A 103 11.37 -18.85 -12.28
CA TRP A 103 12.62 -18.16 -12.06
C TRP A 103 13.75 -19.17 -11.79
N GLU A 104 14.97 -18.83 -12.20
CA GLU A 104 16.15 -19.65 -11.93
C GLU A 104 16.46 -19.68 -10.42
N THR A 105 16.35 -18.52 -9.77
CA THR A 105 16.64 -18.30 -8.35
C THR A 105 15.46 -17.63 -7.63
N LEU A 106 15.45 -17.78 -6.31
CA LEU A 106 14.58 -17.01 -5.41
C LEU A 106 15.22 -15.65 -5.06
N ASP A 107 14.42 -14.74 -4.52
CA ASP A 107 14.90 -13.48 -3.93
C ASP A 107 14.90 -13.56 -2.39
N ASP A 108 15.99 -14.09 -1.84
CA ASP A 108 16.23 -14.22 -0.40
C ASP A 108 17.09 -13.07 0.17
N ASP A 109 17.40 -12.04 -0.63
CA ASP A 109 18.13 -10.87 -0.18
C ASP A 109 17.25 -9.99 0.72
N ARG A 110 17.50 -10.06 2.03
CA ARG A 110 16.75 -9.29 3.04
C ARG A 110 17.28 -7.89 3.29
N GLU A 111 18.31 -7.44 2.57
CA GLU A 111 18.81 -6.07 2.65
C GLU A 111 18.35 -5.24 1.45
N ASN A 112 18.54 -5.74 0.23
CA ASN A 112 18.28 -4.98 -0.99
C ASN A 112 17.19 -5.57 -1.90
N GLY A 113 16.70 -6.76 -1.58
CA GLY A 113 15.66 -7.49 -2.31
C GLY A 113 14.25 -6.90 -2.17
N CYS A 114 13.27 -7.63 -2.71
CA CYS A 114 11.87 -7.23 -2.76
C CYS A 114 11.21 -7.18 -1.37
N ILE A 115 11.54 -8.16 -0.52
CA ILE A 115 11.12 -8.23 0.89
C ILE A 115 12.37 -8.08 1.75
N ARG A 116 12.39 -7.06 2.60
CA ARG A 116 13.54 -6.73 3.46
C ARG A 116 13.32 -7.13 4.91
N SER A 117 14.41 -7.24 5.66
CA SER A 117 14.37 -7.39 7.12
C SER A 117 13.89 -6.09 7.78
N VAL A 118 13.59 -6.18 9.08
CA VAL A 118 13.21 -5.01 9.89
C VAL A 118 14.35 -3.99 9.96
N GLU A 119 15.61 -4.43 10.04
CA GLU A 119 16.76 -3.50 10.08
C GLU A 119 16.91 -2.70 8.78
N HIS A 120 16.60 -3.32 7.64
CA HIS A 120 16.79 -2.75 6.30
C HIS A 120 15.48 -2.26 5.64
N ALA A 121 14.42 -2.11 6.44
CA ALA A 121 13.10 -1.70 5.97
C ALA A 121 13.15 -0.36 5.18
N TYR A 122 12.23 -0.19 4.22
CA TYR A 122 12.14 1.04 3.43
C TYR A 122 11.76 2.27 4.26
N SER A 123 10.93 2.05 5.27
CA SER A 123 10.54 3.04 6.27
C SER A 123 10.37 2.34 7.61
N LYS A 124 10.61 3.10 8.70
CA LYS A 124 10.31 2.66 10.07
C LYS A 124 8.83 2.78 10.41
N ASP A 125 8.07 3.57 9.64
CA ASP A 125 6.62 3.63 9.71
C ASP A 125 5.95 2.79 8.62
N GLY A 126 4.70 2.43 8.86
CA GLY A 126 3.89 1.51 8.04
C GLY A 126 3.18 2.19 6.89
N GLY A 127 3.42 3.48 6.68
CA GLY A 127 2.91 4.20 5.51
C GLY A 127 1.45 4.67 5.60
N LEU A 128 0.82 4.58 6.76
CA LEU A 128 -0.50 5.15 7.05
C LEU A 128 -0.41 6.09 8.26
N ALA A 129 -1.14 7.18 8.23
CA ALA A 129 -1.34 8.02 9.40
C ALA A 129 -2.82 8.37 9.55
N VAL A 130 -3.26 8.52 10.79
CA VAL A 130 -4.59 9.04 11.09
C VAL A 130 -4.45 10.48 11.58
N LEU A 131 -5.15 11.39 10.92
CA LEU A 131 -5.16 12.82 11.26
C LEU A 131 -6.48 13.17 11.95
N TYR A 132 -6.38 14.02 12.97
CA TYR A 132 -7.52 14.56 13.71
C TYR A 132 -7.45 16.08 13.73
N GLY A 133 -8.60 16.75 13.82
CA GLY A 133 -8.67 18.19 13.93
C GLY A 133 -10.10 18.71 13.82
N ASN A 134 -10.26 20.02 13.78
CA ASN A 134 -11.56 20.68 13.67
C ASN A 134 -12.34 20.29 12.39
N ILE A 135 -11.67 19.87 11.32
CA ILE A 135 -12.30 19.42 10.06
C ILE A 135 -12.62 17.91 10.10
N ALA A 136 -11.83 17.10 10.79
CA ALA A 136 -11.98 15.65 10.90
C ALA A 136 -11.98 15.24 12.38
N LEU A 137 -13.10 15.49 13.07
CA LEU A 137 -13.25 15.24 14.51
C LEU A 137 -13.13 13.74 14.84
N ASP A 138 -13.71 12.90 13.99
CA ASP A 138 -13.68 11.44 14.13
C ASP A 138 -12.49 10.78 13.41
N GLY A 139 -11.60 11.60 12.83
CA GLY A 139 -10.37 11.17 12.16
C GLY A 139 -10.50 11.00 10.65
N CYS A 140 -9.37 11.12 9.95
CA CYS A 140 -9.23 10.78 8.54
C CYS A 140 -7.89 10.06 8.28
N VAL A 141 -7.77 9.34 7.17
CA VAL A 141 -6.60 8.51 6.86
C VAL A 141 -5.81 9.13 5.71
N VAL A 142 -4.49 9.20 5.87
CA VAL A 142 -3.55 9.55 4.79
C VAL A 142 -2.51 8.44 4.62
N LYS A 143 -2.14 8.15 3.38
CA LYS A 143 -1.08 7.19 3.05
C LYS A 143 0.27 7.89 2.97
N THR A 144 0.97 8.01 4.09
CA THR A 144 2.28 8.68 4.16
C THR A 144 3.33 8.04 3.26
N ALA A 145 3.26 6.74 2.99
CA ALA A 145 4.20 6.05 2.09
C ALA A 145 4.13 6.50 0.63
N GLY A 146 3.10 7.25 0.23
CA GLY A 146 2.97 7.86 -1.10
C GLY A 146 3.14 9.38 -1.11
N VAL A 147 3.50 9.99 0.03
CA VAL A 147 3.66 11.44 0.18
C VAL A 147 5.15 11.77 0.31
N ASP A 148 5.61 12.79 -0.40
CA ASP A 148 6.98 13.26 -0.29
C ASP A 148 7.19 13.95 1.08
N GLY A 149 8.31 13.64 1.75
CA GLY A 149 8.60 14.18 3.08
C GLY A 149 8.60 15.71 3.15
N SER A 150 8.90 16.38 2.03
CA SER A 150 8.88 17.86 1.94
C SER A 150 7.48 18.47 2.05
N ILE A 151 6.40 17.68 1.89
CA ILE A 151 5.01 18.16 1.88
C ILE A 151 4.14 17.51 2.97
N HIS A 152 4.77 16.98 4.03
CA HIS A 152 4.02 16.47 5.20
C HIS A 152 3.19 17.55 5.91
N VAL A 153 3.59 18.81 5.79
CA VAL A 153 2.81 19.97 6.22
C VAL A 153 2.44 20.76 4.97
N PHE A 154 1.15 20.99 4.77
CA PHE A 154 0.64 21.75 3.64
C PHE A 154 -0.40 22.76 4.16
N GLU A 155 -0.21 24.02 3.79
CA GLU A 155 -1.14 25.12 4.07
C GLU A 155 -1.50 25.80 2.76
N GLY A 156 -2.77 26.14 2.58
CA GLY A 156 -3.28 26.57 1.29
C GLY A 156 -4.72 27.03 1.30
N ASN A 157 -5.20 27.46 0.13
CA ASN A 157 -6.57 27.95 -0.03
C ASN A 157 -7.53 26.79 -0.28
N ALA A 158 -8.65 26.76 0.42
CA ALA A 158 -9.67 25.74 0.20
C ALA A 158 -10.37 25.95 -1.16
N LYS A 159 -10.28 24.94 -2.04
CA LYS A 159 -11.01 24.87 -3.30
C LYS A 159 -12.04 23.73 -3.20
N ILE A 160 -13.30 24.10 -3.01
CA ILE A 160 -14.38 23.17 -2.67
C ILE A 160 -15.10 22.68 -3.93
N PHE A 161 -15.36 21.38 -3.99
CA PHE A 161 -16.12 20.68 -5.01
C PHE A 161 -17.14 19.75 -4.33
N GLU A 162 -18.30 19.59 -4.96
CA GLU A 162 -19.45 18.87 -4.40
C GLU A 162 -19.61 17.45 -4.97
N SER A 163 -18.68 17.05 -5.83
CA SER A 163 -18.60 15.71 -6.42
C SER A 163 -17.26 15.50 -7.11
N GLN A 164 -16.87 14.25 -7.33
CA GLN A 164 -15.73 13.88 -8.15
C GLN A 164 -15.78 14.57 -9.53
N ASP A 165 -16.94 14.56 -10.19
CA ASP A 165 -17.11 15.10 -11.55
C ASP A 165 -16.91 16.62 -11.59
N SER A 166 -17.33 17.34 -10.55
CA SER A 166 -17.07 18.78 -10.44
C SER A 166 -15.59 19.06 -10.18
N ALA A 167 -14.92 18.26 -9.33
CA ALA A 167 -13.49 18.38 -9.07
C ALA A 167 -12.66 18.10 -10.33
N VAL A 168 -12.98 17.04 -11.07
CA VAL A 168 -12.33 16.69 -12.34
C VAL A 168 -12.45 17.84 -13.34
N ARG A 169 -13.65 18.40 -13.52
CA ARG A 169 -13.85 19.54 -14.43
C ARG A 169 -13.05 20.76 -13.99
N GLY A 170 -13.06 21.10 -12.70
CA GLY A 170 -12.30 22.23 -12.16
C GLY A 170 -10.79 22.08 -12.31
N ILE A 171 -10.24 20.87 -12.08
CA ILE A 171 -8.82 20.58 -12.28
C ILE A 171 -8.44 20.71 -13.77
N LEU A 172 -9.24 20.13 -14.67
CA LEU A 172 -8.94 20.16 -16.10
C LEU A 172 -9.07 21.55 -16.73
N ALA A 173 -10.01 22.36 -16.21
CA ALA A 173 -10.25 23.74 -16.62
C ALA A 173 -9.30 24.78 -15.97
N ASP A 174 -8.23 24.33 -15.32
CA ASP A 174 -7.21 25.19 -14.67
C ASP A 174 -7.77 26.11 -13.58
N GLU A 175 -8.89 25.71 -12.95
CA GLU A 175 -9.46 26.42 -11.80
C GLU A 175 -8.74 26.13 -10.49
N VAL A 176 -8.00 25.02 -10.44
CA VAL A 176 -7.13 24.61 -9.32
C VAL A 176 -5.70 25.08 -9.61
N LYS A 177 -5.08 25.73 -8.62
CA LYS A 177 -3.75 26.31 -8.73
C LYS A 177 -2.81 25.76 -7.66
N ALA A 178 -1.51 25.90 -7.88
CA ALA A 178 -0.51 25.61 -6.85
C ALA A 178 -0.83 26.38 -5.56
N GLY A 179 -0.78 25.70 -4.42
CA GLY A 179 -1.20 26.21 -3.11
C GLY A 179 -2.67 25.94 -2.77
N ASP A 180 -3.46 25.32 -3.65
CA ASP A 180 -4.83 24.95 -3.31
C ASP A 180 -4.93 23.63 -2.55
N ILE A 181 -5.87 23.58 -1.62
CA ILE A 181 -6.37 22.37 -0.96
C ILE A 181 -7.70 22.03 -1.62
N VAL A 182 -7.70 21.01 -2.48
CA VAL A 182 -8.88 20.53 -3.19
C VAL A 182 -9.71 19.69 -2.23
N ILE A 183 -10.91 20.17 -1.89
CA ILE A 183 -11.84 19.50 -0.97
C ILE A 183 -13.02 18.98 -1.78
N ILE A 184 -13.21 17.66 -1.82
CA ILE A 184 -14.31 16.99 -2.50
C ILE A 184 -15.25 16.42 -1.43
N ARG A 185 -16.40 17.05 -1.21
CA ARG A 185 -17.37 16.62 -0.19
C ARG A 185 -18.61 15.99 -0.81
N TYR A 186 -19.44 15.38 0.03
CA TYR A 186 -20.61 14.60 -0.35
C TYR A 186 -20.26 13.32 -1.13
N GLU A 187 -19.07 12.76 -0.95
CA GLU A 187 -18.63 11.49 -1.54
C GLU A 187 -18.55 10.37 -0.48
N GLY A 188 -18.88 10.67 0.78
CA GLY A 188 -18.92 9.70 1.87
C GLY A 188 -20.04 8.65 1.75
N PRO A 189 -20.14 7.70 2.69
CA PRO A 189 -21.07 6.56 2.60
C PRO A 189 -22.53 6.92 2.33
N LYS A 190 -22.99 8.05 2.88
CA LYS A 190 -24.36 8.57 2.69
C LYS A 190 -24.47 9.67 1.64
N GLY A 191 -23.45 10.52 1.53
CA GLY A 191 -23.44 11.63 0.58
C GLY A 191 -23.36 11.15 -0.87
N GLY A 192 -22.47 10.18 -1.11
CA GLY A 192 -22.11 9.67 -2.45
C GLY A 192 -23.26 9.02 -3.20
N PRO A 193 -23.92 7.95 -2.70
CA PRO A 193 -23.65 7.03 -1.58
C PRO A 193 -22.62 5.92 -1.88
N GLY A 194 -22.31 5.09 -0.89
CA GLY A 194 -21.46 3.91 -1.05
C GLY A 194 -19.95 4.20 -0.98
N MET A 195 -19.56 5.45 -0.73
CA MET A 195 -18.15 5.85 -0.56
C MET A 195 -17.30 5.45 -1.77
N GLN A 196 -17.61 6.05 -2.94
CA GLN A 196 -16.95 5.74 -4.19
C GLN A 196 -15.43 5.94 -4.09
N GLU A 197 -14.68 5.05 -4.76
CA GLU A 197 -13.25 5.23 -4.94
C GLU A 197 -12.94 6.19 -6.08
N MET A 198 -12.17 7.24 -5.79
CA MET A 198 -11.84 8.29 -6.73
C MET A 198 -10.38 8.21 -7.20
N LEU A 199 -10.16 7.81 -8.45
CA LEU A 199 -8.83 7.79 -9.09
C LEU A 199 -8.57 9.04 -9.96
N TYR A 200 -9.63 9.63 -10.53
CA TYR A 200 -9.46 10.69 -11.52
C TYR A 200 -8.91 12.02 -10.95
N PRO A 201 -9.39 12.53 -9.79
CA PRO A 201 -8.86 13.78 -9.23
C PRO A 201 -7.36 13.72 -8.95
N THR A 202 -6.87 12.63 -8.36
CA THR A 202 -5.44 12.43 -8.08
C THR A 202 -4.63 12.33 -9.37
N SER A 203 -5.13 11.58 -10.36
CA SER A 203 -4.46 11.38 -11.65
C SER A 203 -4.32 12.70 -12.43
N TYR A 204 -5.38 13.52 -12.46
CA TYR A 204 -5.37 14.78 -13.20
C TYR A 204 -4.54 15.87 -12.50
N LEU A 205 -4.53 15.91 -11.17
CA LEU A 205 -3.59 16.79 -10.45
C LEU A 205 -2.14 16.42 -10.78
N LYS A 206 -1.81 15.13 -10.80
CA LYS A 206 -0.47 14.66 -11.18
C LYS A 206 -0.15 15.02 -12.64
N SER A 207 -1.07 14.83 -13.58
CA SER A 207 -0.84 15.16 -15.00
C SER A 207 -0.70 16.66 -15.26
N LYS A 208 -1.35 17.51 -14.46
CA LYS A 208 -1.20 18.98 -14.50
C LYS A 208 0.08 19.46 -13.77
N GLY A 209 0.90 18.56 -13.24
CA GLY A 209 2.12 18.91 -12.50
C GLY A 209 1.86 19.46 -11.09
N LEU A 210 0.64 19.31 -10.57
CA LEU A 210 0.21 19.85 -9.28
C LEU A 210 0.33 18.84 -8.13
N GLY A 211 0.83 17.63 -8.38
CA GLY A 211 0.87 16.54 -7.39
C GLY A 211 1.64 16.83 -6.10
N LYS A 212 2.65 17.73 -6.14
CA LYS A 212 3.36 18.22 -4.93
C LYS A 212 2.94 19.63 -4.51
N ALA A 213 2.10 20.29 -5.31
CA ALA A 213 1.76 21.69 -5.17
C ALA A 213 0.32 21.90 -4.66
N CYS A 214 -0.49 20.85 -4.60
CA CYS A 214 -1.84 20.86 -4.06
C CYS A 214 -2.04 19.72 -3.07
N ALA A 215 -2.94 19.90 -2.11
CA ALA A 215 -3.44 18.84 -1.27
C ALA A 215 -4.84 18.39 -1.71
N LEU A 216 -5.22 17.16 -1.36
CA LEU A 216 -6.54 16.58 -1.63
C LEU A 216 -7.17 16.12 -0.32
N LEU A 217 -8.44 16.47 -0.11
CA LEU A 217 -9.24 16.06 1.03
C LEU A 217 -10.63 15.62 0.56
N THR A 218 -11.16 14.55 1.15
CA THR A 218 -12.52 14.09 0.87
C THR A 218 -13.13 13.36 2.06
N ASP A 219 -14.47 13.35 2.13
CA ASP A 219 -15.25 12.46 2.98
C ASP A 219 -15.51 11.07 2.32
N GLY A 220 -15.13 10.90 1.04
CA GLY A 220 -15.08 9.64 0.31
C GLY A 220 -13.74 8.91 0.47
N ARG A 221 -13.26 8.24 -0.59
CA ARG A 221 -11.94 7.59 -0.61
C ARG A 221 -11.21 7.79 -1.93
N PHE A 222 -9.90 7.98 -1.88
CA PHE A 222 -9.05 8.04 -3.08
C PHE A 222 -8.48 6.66 -3.42
N SER A 223 -8.20 6.44 -4.70
CA SER A 223 -7.56 5.21 -5.12
C SER A 223 -6.10 5.13 -4.64
N GLY A 224 -5.76 4.00 -4.02
CA GLY A 224 -4.38 3.67 -3.62
C GLY A 224 -3.41 3.51 -4.80
N GLY A 225 -3.92 3.55 -6.04
CA GLY A 225 -3.21 3.49 -7.31
C GLY A 225 -2.34 4.72 -7.63
N THR A 226 -2.57 5.84 -6.93
CA THR A 226 -1.87 7.11 -7.18
C THR A 226 -0.90 7.40 -6.04
N SER A 227 0.39 7.22 -6.31
CA SER A 227 1.54 7.60 -5.48
C SER A 227 2.58 8.25 -6.39
#